data_AF-A0AA35R1Y9-F1
#
_entry.id   AF-A0AA35R1Y9-F1
#
_cell.length_a   1.000
_cell.length_b   1.000
_cell.length_c   1.000
_cell.angle_alpha   90.00
_cell.angle_beta   90.00
_cell.angle_gamma   90.00
#
_symmetry.space_group_name_H-M   'P 1'
#
loop_
_entity.id
_entity.type
_entity.pdbx_description
1 polymer ?
#
loop_
_entity_poly.entity_id
_entity_poly.type
_entity_poly.pdbx_seq_one_letter_code
_entity_poly.pdbx_strand_id
1 'polypeptide(L)'
;MWKLALISLAVVLSTVQGHNLGVQSWNRMLAEIMQTAKSGTCEAGACFVRTEDNGIIGLKTGDDYIEGCTVYRCTQARVEVITINCPENIVCADNQKTIMYPGGCCVQCEAQKTDIGVFTEWEEWTQCTATCGGGRRARKRECIIDVSAGSVECTGTLLEAQDCNTQKCPVPCRWEYGEYEECSATCGDGIKLRFPKILQPPQNGGEPCPPFVEAGVSDEAPCNVIPCGVPCQWEWGEYGECSKSCGGGIHTRYPLIITPAQHGGFCPQNVVDREPDTAECNTNPCPVPCQWRYEEFGACTKTCGGGTKTRFPVIRTPAQHGGDCPQHVTNRVPDIETCNTQPCPIPCDWEWGEYGDCTVTCGGGTQTRVPRIITPAQHGGHCPQHVIDGVPETTTCNTATCPPTCPNPGENNCLINGVYKCIHDPDKDCIEGDNCELVYNPDQKDMDRDGVGDACDNCKFYSNPNQENSDDDETGNECDADDDNDGVVDQNDNCQTVSNMNQVNSDRDNFGDACDNCPRTVNNNQADVDKDGVGNACDNCRFYKNPEQNPSDPVTHGARCTTRPQRPIGMEEYEDEDDNMKSLAADILEKLMQFVLE
;
A
#
# COMPACT_ATOMS: atom_id res chain seq x y z
N MET A 1 33.18 -3.23 -40.13
CA MET A 1 34.56 -3.80 -40.06
C MET A 1 35.63 -2.81 -39.59
N TRP A 2 35.28 -1.66 -39.00
CA TRP A 2 36.26 -0.72 -38.42
C TRP A 2 36.74 -1.09 -37.00
N LYS A 3 36.08 -2.06 -36.34
CA LYS A 3 36.56 -2.66 -35.07
C LYS A 3 37.58 -3.79 -35.26
N LEU A 4 37.75 -4.33 -36.47
CA LEU A 4 38.75 -5.36 -36.79
C LEU A 4 40.12 -4.77 -37.16
N ALA A 5 40.21 -3.47 -37.47
CA ALA A 5 41.48 -2.80 -37.77
C ALA A 5 42.27 -2.36 -36.52
N LEU A 6 41.60 -2.18 -35.37
CA LEU A 6 42.22 -1.73 -34.12
C LEU A 6 42.89 -2.88 -33.33
N ILE A 7 42.41 -4.11 -33.50
CA ILE A 7 42.99 -5.30 -32.84
C ILE A 7 44.31 -5.71 -33.51
N SER A 8 44.45 -5.49 -34.83
CA SER A 8 45.69 -5.75 -35.56
C SER A 8 46.81 -4.76 -35.26
N LEU A 9 46.49 -3.52 -34.84
CA LEU A 9 47.50 -2.51 -34.50
C LEU A 9 48.14 -2.75 -33.12
N ALA A 10 47.39 -3.32 -32.17
CA ALA A 10 47.86 -3.62 -30.82
C ALA A 10 48.90 -4.76 -30.78
N VAL A 11 48.78 -5.75 -31.68
CA VAL A 11 49.70 -6.90 -31.77
C VAL A 11 51.06 -6.52 -32.40
N VAL A 12 51.07 -5.49 -33.26
CA VAL A 12 52.30 -4.97 -33.90
C VAL A 12 53.09 -4.05 -32.94
N LEU A 13 52.42 -3.31 -32.04
CA LEU A 13 53.08 -2.42 -31.08
C LEU A 13 53.80 -3.18 -29.95
N SER A 14 53.27 -4.33 -29.50
CA SER A 14 53.90 -5.15 -28.45
C SER A 14 55.14 -5.92 -28.92
N THR A 15 55.24 -6.24 -30.22
CA THR A 15 56.41 -6.91 -30.82
C THR A 15 57.56 -5.94 -31.13
N VAL A 16 57.26 -4.66 -31.39
CA VAL A 16 58.26 -3.61 -31.64
C VAL A 16 58.94 -3.11 -30.36
N GLN A 17 58.25 -3.10 -29.21
CA GLN A 17 58.84 -2.71 -27.92
C GLN A 17 59.82 -3.77 -27.35
N GLY A 18 59.61 -5.07 -27.64
CA GLY A 18 60.53 -6.14 -27.21
C GLY A 18 61.88 -6.15 -27.94
N HIS A 19 61.90 -5.82 -29.24
CA HIS A 19 63.15 -5.75 -30.02
C HIS A 19 64.01 -4.52 -29.69
N ASN A 20 63.42 -3.41 -29.23
CA ASN A 20 64.15 -2.18 -28.94
C ASN A 20 64.94 -2.24 -27.62
N LEU A 21 64.50 -3.07 -26.66
CA LEU A 21 65.23 -3.32 -25.41
C LEU A 21 66.47 -4.22 -25.62
N GLY A 22 66.44 -5.14 -26.59
CA GLY A 22 67.59 -6.00 -26.93
C GLY A 22 68.73 -5.27 -27.66
N VAL A 23 68.41 -4.28 -28.50
CA VAL A 23 69.41 -3.53 -29.29
C VAL A 23 70.14 -2.48 -28.46
N GLN A 24 69.48 -1.90 -27.43
CA GLN A 24 70.13 -0.94 -26.52
C GLN A 24 71.11 -1.62 -25.53
N SER A 25 70.90 -2.90 -25.20
CA SER A 25 71.83 -3.71 -24.39
C SER A 25 73.13 -4.03 -25.13
N TRP A 26 73.07 -4.31 -26.43
CA TRP A 26 74.24 -4.67 -27.25
C TRP A 26 75.09 -3.45 -27.65
N ASN A 27 74.44 -2.32 -27.93
CA ASN A 27 75.15 -1.09 -28.30
C ASN A 27 75.90 -0.43 -27.12
N ARG A 28 75.54 -0.75 -25.87
CA ARG A 28 76.26 -0.30 -24.67
C ARG A 28 77.56 -1.09 -24.43
N MET A 29 77.54 -2.39 -24.74
CA MET A 29 78.70 -3.29 -24.63
C MET A 29 79.76 -3.02 -25.72
N LEU A 30 79.34 -2.69 -26.95
CA LEU A 30 80.25 -2.32 -28.05
C LEU A 30 80.89 -0.93 -27.88
N ALA A 31 80.23 -0.02 -27.16
CA ALA A 31 80.76 1.31 -26.85
C ALA A 31 81.83 1.29 -25.73
N GLU A 32 81.76 0.30 -24.82
CA GLU A 32 82.76 0.11 -23.75
C GLU A 32 84.07 -0.53 -24.25
N ILE A 33 84.02 -1.38 -25.29
CA ILE A 33 85.19 -2.05 -25.89
C ILE A 33 86.06 -1.08 -26.72
N MET A 34 85.49 -0.02 -27.29
CA MET A 34 86.24 0.90 -28.17
C MET A 34 86.90 2.08 -27.43
N GLN A 35 86.70 2.26 -26.12
CA GLN A 35 87.24 3.41 -25.36
C GLN A 35 88.37 3.09 -24.37
N THR A 36 88.74 1.82 -24.17
CA THR A 36 89.95 1.43 -23.40
C THR A 36 91.15 1.17 -24.30
N ALA A 37 91.73 2.30 -24.70
CA ALA A 37 93.11 2.57 -25.06
C ALA A 37 94.18 1.47 -24.90
N LYS A 38 95.06 1.39 -25.91
CA LYS A 38 96.51 1.64 -25.81
C LYS A 38 97.14 1.36 -24.43
N SER A 39 97.31 0.09 -24.09
CA SER A 39 98.40 -0.46 -23.28
C SER A 39 98.18 -1.96 -23.22
N GLY A 40 99.18 -2.77 -23.56
CA GLY A 40 99.03 -4.22 -23.67
C GLY A 40 98.49 -4.87 -22.40
N THR A 41 97.25 -5.35 -22.45
CA THR A 41 96.65 -6.36 -21.57
C THR A 41 95.53 -7.10 -22.32
N CYS A 42 95.45 -8.41 -22.15
CA CYS A 42 94.57 -9.34 -22.87
C CYS A 42 93.22 -9.51 -22.16
N GLU A 43 92.13 -9.73 -22.90
CA GLU A 43 90.90 -10.38 -22.38
C GLU A 43 90.72 -11.75 -23.04
N ALA A 44 90.51 -12.78 -22.21
CA ALA A 44 90.05 -14.13 -22.55
C ALA A 44 90.75 -14.87 -23.71
N GLY A 45 92.04 -15.21 -23.53
CA GLY A 45 92.69 -16.33 -24.24
C GLY A 45 93.26 -16.04 -25.64
N ALA A 46 93.44 -14.77 -26.01
CA ALA A 46 94.10 -14.37 -27.25
C ALA A 46 95.27 -13.40 -27.00
N CYS A 47 96.41 -13.63 -27.65
CA CYS A 47 97.58 -12.75 -27.67
C CYS A 47 97.69 -12.03 -29.02
N PHE A 48 98.24 -10.82 -29.05
CA PHE A 48 98.53 -10.11 -30.29
C PHE A 48 100.03 -9.88 -30.46
N VAL A 49 100.62 -10.41 -31.54
CA VAL A 49 102.04 -10.25 -31.88
C VAL A 49 102.14 -9.27 -33.05
N ARG A 50 103.06 -8.31 -32.95
CA ARG A 50 103.35 -7.35 -34.02
C ARG A 50 104.55 -7.87 -34.82
N THR A 51 104.37 -8.08 -36.13
CA THR A 51 105.44 -8.57 -37.02
C THR A 51 106.37 -7.45 -37.46
N GLU A 52 107.52 -7.79 -38.04
CA GLU A 52 108.52 -6.80 -38.48
C GLU A 52 107.96 -5.83 -39.55
N ASP A 53 106.97 -6.26 -40.34
CA ASP A 53 106.27 -5.44 -41.35
C ASP A 53 105.12 -4.57 -40.78
N ASN A 54 105.05 -4.37 -39.45
CA ASN A 54 104.00 -3.60 -38.76
C ASN A 54 102.57 -4.19 -38.85
N GLY A 55 102.42 -5.45 -39.23
CA GLY A 55 101.16 -6.19 -39.11
C GLY A 55 100.89 -6.64 -37.67
N ILE A 56 99.63 -6.89 -37.33
CA ILE A 56 99.23 -7.48 -36.03
C ILE A 56 98.56 -8.83 -36.28
N ILE A 57 99.11 -9.90 -35.70
CA ILE A 57 98.55 -11.25 -35.75
C ILE A 57 97.93 -11.57 -34.39
N GLY A 58 96.68 -12.06 -34.38
CA GLY A 58 96.04 -12.61 -33.20
C GLY A 58 96.30 -14.12 -33.08
N LEU A 59 96.86 -14.56 -31.95
CA LEU A 59 97.13 -15.95 -31.59
C LEU A 59 96.20 -16.38 -30.46
N LYS A 60 95.79 -17.65 -30.41
CA LYS A 60 95.08 -18.20 -29.23
C LYS A 60 96.08 -18.83 -28.27
N THR A 61 95.69 -18.98 -27.00
CA THR A 61 96.54 -19.68 -26.03
C THR A 61 96.89 -21.09 -26.51
N GLY A 62 98.18 -21.38 -26.64
CA GLY A 62 98.73 -22.66 -27.14
C GLY A 62 99.36 -22.57 -28.53
N ASP A 63 99.15 -21.48 -29.28
CA ASP A 63 99.70 -21.29 -30.62
C ASP A 63 101.13 -20.71 -30.59
N ASP A 64 101.97 -21.14 -31.54
CA ASP A 64 103.33 -20.61 -31.80
C ASP A 64 103.39 -19.91 -33.16
N TYR A 65 104.06 -18.76 -33.20
CA TYR A 65 104.43 -18.05 -34.42
C TYR A 65 105.95 -17.95 -34.53
N ILE A 66 106.53 -18.36 -35.66
CA ILE A 66 107.98 -18.41 -35.87
C ILE A 66 108.36 -17.39 -36.95
N GLU A 67 109.26 -16.48 -36.60
CA GLU A 67 109.79 -15.45 -37.51
C GLU A 67 111.32 -15.40 -37.35
N GLY A 68 112.05 -15.75 -38.41
CA GLY A 68 113.51 -15.90 -38.38
C GLY A 68 113.98 -17.00 -37.42
N CYS A 69 114.93 -16.68 -36.54
CA CYS A 69 115.42 -17.58 -35.49
C CYS A 69 114.72 -17.36 -34.13
N THR A 70 113.53 -16.74 -34.14
CA THR A 70 112.75 -16.39 -32.95
C THR A 70 111.35 -17.03 -33.00
N VAL A 71 110.95 -17.68 -31.90
CA VAL A 71 109.63 -18.28 -31.70
C VAL A 71 108.83 -17.46 -30.70
N TYR A 72 107.64 -17.00 -31.08
CA TYR A 72 106.65 -16.32 -30.25
C TYR A 72 105.56 -17.31 -29.84
N ARG A 73 105.46 -17.65 -28.54
CA ARG A 73 104.47 -18.58 -27.99
C ARG A 73 103.40 -17.85 -27.20
N CYS A 74 102.13 -17.99 -27.58
CA CYS A 74 101.01 -17.38 -26.84
C CYS A 74 100.58 -18.27 -25.67
N THR A 75 100.76 -17.78 -24.44
CA THR A 75 100.29 -18.44 -23.21
C THR A 75 99.06 -17.73 -22.64
N GLN A 76 98.42 -18.34 -21.65
CA GLN A 76 97.20 -17.82 -21.00
C GLN A 76 97.41 -16.45 -20.32
N ALA A 77 98.66 -16.02 -20.10
CA ALA A 77 99.01 -14.80 -19.38
C ALA A 77 99.91 -13.82 -20.15
N ARG A 78 100.68 -14.27 -21.17
CA ARG A 78 101.64 -13.44 -21.94
C ARG A 78 102.12 -14.12 -23.24
N VAL A 79 102.83 -13.37 -24.09
CA VAL A 79 103.64 -13.91 -25.20
C VAL A 79 105.07 -14.18 -24.71
N GLU A 80 105.57 -15.40 -24.91
CA GLU A 80 106.97 -15.77 -24.64
C GLU A 80 107.79 -15.77 -25.93
N VAL A 81 109.03 -15.26 -25.88
CA VAL A 81 109.92 -15.11 -27.04
C VAL A 81 111.18 -15.94 -26.84
N ILE A 82 111.44 -16.89 -27.73
CA ILE A 82 112.55 -17.85 -27.64
C ILE A 82 113.47 -17.69 -28.85
N THR A 83 114.74 -17.36 -28.64
CA THR A 83 115.76 -17.23 -29.69
C THR A 83 116.76 -18.39 -29.63
N ILE A 84 117.05 -19.03 -30.76
CA ILE A 84 117.92 -20.22 -30.84
C ILE A 84 119.33 -19.80 -31.31
N ASN A 85 120.38 -20.08 -30.51
CA ASN A 85 121.80 -19.86 -30.86
C ASN A 85 122.59 -21.18 -30.90
N CYS A 86 123.47 -21.36 -31.89
CA CYS A 86 124.39 -22.50 -32.02
C CYS A 86 125.85 -22.12 -31.61
N PRO A 87 126.62 -22.99 -30.93
CA PRO A 87 128.03 -22.74 -30.61
C PRO A 87 129.01 -22.98 -31.78
N GLU A 88 130.16 -22.29 -31.72
CA GLU A 88 131.13 -22.04 -32.79
C GLU A 88 131.99 -23.27 -33.22
N ASN A 89 132.30 -23.35 -34.53
CA ASN A 89 133.25 -24.26 -35.24
C ASN A 89 132.70 -25.48 -35.99
N ILE A 90 131.72 -25.30 -36.87
CA ILE A 90 131.48 -26.26 -37.99
C ILE A 90 131.39 -25.49 -39.31
N VAL A 91 132.19 -25.92 -40.29
CA VAL A 91 132.25 -25.39 -41.65
C VAL A 91 131.39 -26.25 -42.57
N CYS A 92 130.56 -25.60 -43.39
CA CYS A 92 129.60 -26.21 -44.31
C CYS A 92 130.29 -26.86 -45.53
N ALA A 93 129.91 -28.09 -45.87
CA ALA A 93 130.31 -28.75 -47.11
C ALA A 93 129.15 -28.69 -48.11
N ASP A 94 129.32 -27.85 -49.13
CA ASP A 94 128.43 -27.79 -50.29
C ASP A 94 128.55 -29.08 -51.12
N ASN A 95 127.42 -29.53 -51.66
CA ASN A 95 127.39 -29.96 -53.05
C ASN A 95 125.99 -29.69 -53.67
N GLN A 96 125.80 -28.40 -53.94
CA GLN A 96 125.03 -27.72 -54.99
C GLN A 96 123.51 -27.60 -54.75
N LYS A 97 122.93 -26.41 -54.51
CA LYS A 97 123.18 -25.12 -55.17
C LYS A 97 123.02 -23.91 -54.24
N THR A 98 124.14 -23.17 -54.12
CA THR A 98 124.31 -21.70 -54.11
C THR A 98 123.27 -20.76 -53.47
N ILE A 99 123.79 -20.10 -52.43
CA ILE A 99 123.66 -18.69 -52.03
C ILE A 99 122.63 -18.38 -50.93
N MET A 100 123.18 -18.25 -49.72
CA MET A 100 122.63 -17.56 -48.55
C MET A 100 122.64 -16.04 -48.73
N TYR A 101 121.59 -15.38 -48.23
CA TYR A 101 121.66 -14.00 -47.73
C TYR A 101 121.90 -14.01 -46.20
N PRO A 102 122.50 -12.95 -45.62
CA PRO A 102 122.84 -12.90 -44.20
C PRO A 102 121.57 -12.90 -43.33
N GLY A 103 121.42 -13.88 -42.43
CA GLY A 103 120.29 -13.96 -41.49
C GLY A 103 119.52 -15.29 -41.42
N GLY A 104 119.97 -16.37 -42.07
CA GLY A 104 119.30 -17.68 -42.04
C GLY A 104 119.88 -18.67 -41.02
N CYS A 105 119.02 -19.27 -40.18
CA CYS A 105 119.31 -20.48 -39.38
C CYS A 105 118.86 -21.74 -40.17
N CYS A 106 119.66 -22.81 -40.18
CA CYS A 106 119.36 -24.07 -40.86
C CYS A 106 119.34 -25.22 -39.84
N VAL A 107 118.23 -25.95 -39.72
CA VAL A 107 118.06 -27.09 -38.80
C VAL A 107 117.61 -28.34 -39.56
N GLN A 108 118.54 -28.94 -40.33
CA GLN A 108 118.39 -30.34 -40.72
C GLN A 108 119.76 -30.96 -40.95
N CYS A 109 120.09 -31.99 -40.19
CA CYS A 109 121.23 -32.87 -40.42
C CYS A 109 120.79 -34.31 -40.17
N GLU A 110 120.61 -35.07 -41.26
CA GLU A 110 120.49 -36.52 -41.21
C GLU A 110 121.89 -37.13 -41.15
N ALA A 111 122.12 -37.99 -40.17
CA ALA A 111 123.22 -38.94 -40.18
C ALA A 111 122.66 -40.29 -40.65
N GLN A 112 123.11 -40.77 -41.81
CA GLN A 112 122.84 -42.14 -42.22
C GLN A 112 123.58 -43.11 -41.30
N LYS A 113 122.84 -43.92 -40.56
CA LYS A 113 123.29 -45.21 -40.01
C LYS A 113 122.16 -46.21 -40.16
N THR A 114 122.51 -47.37 -40.70
CA THR A 114 121.64 -48.53 -40.94
C THR A 114 121.24 -49.19 -39.62
N ASP A 115 119.93 -49.25 -39.34
CA ASP A 115 119.30 -49.82 -38.13
C ASP A 115 119.13 -51.35 -38.19
N ILE A 116 119.43 -52.03 -37.09
CA ILE A 116 119.17 -53.47 -36.86
C ILE A 116 118.64 -53.67 -35.43
N GLY A 117 117.53 -53.02 -35.07
CA GLY A 117 116.78 -53.22 -33.81
C GLY A 117 115.28 -53.38 -34.07
N VAL A 118 114.58 -54.27 -33.36
CA VAL A 118 113.20 -54.71 -33.68
C VAL A 118 112.26 -54.43 -32.51
N PHE A 119 111.13 -53.73 -32.76
CA PHE A 119 110.04 -53.54 -31.80
C PHE A 119 109.18 -54.81 -31.67
N THR A 120 108.61 -55.06 -30.48
CA THR A 120 107.56 -56.08 -30.33
C THR A 120 106.25 -55.64 -31.00
N GLU A 121 105.36 -56.60 -31.25
CA GLU A 121 103.96 -56.29 -31.55
C GLU A 121 103.30 -55.52 -30.39
N TRP A 122 102.28 -54.72 -30.71
CA TRP A 122 101.51 -54.01 -29.69
C TRP A 122 100.68 -54.98 -28.85
N GLU A 123 100.56 -54.71 -27.55
CA GLU A 123 99.56 -55.37 -26.70
C GLU A 123 98.13 -55.00 -27.13
N GLU A 124 97.16 -55.78 -26.64
CA GLU A 124 95.74 -55.49 -26.80
C GLU A 124 95.37 -54.17 -26.11
N TRP A 125 94.40 -53.46 -26.69
CA TRP A 125 93.87 -52.23 -26.09
C TRP A 125 93.20 -52.49 -24.75
N THR A 126 93.41 -51.60 -23.77
CA THR A 126 92.62 -51.62 -22.53
C THR A 126 91.13 -51.42 -22.80
N GLN A 127 90.27 -51.82 -21.87
CA GLN A 127 88.86 -51.42 -21.90
C GLN A 127 88.75 -49.89 -21.87
N CYS A 128 87.72 -49.37 -22.53
CA CYS A 128 87.45 -47.94 -22.54
C CYS A 128 87.07 -47.46 -21.13
N THR A 129 87.62 -46.33 -20.69
CA THR A 129 87.35 -45.78 -19.35
C THR A 129 85.90 -45.36 -19.11
N ALA A 130 85.11 -45.19 -20.17
CA ALA A 130 83.70 -44.82 -20.09
C ALA A 130 82.89 -45.66 -21.08
N THR A 131 81.65 -46.00 -20.73
CA THR A 131 80.73 -46.75 -21.60
C THR A 131 79.94 -45.85 -22.55
N CYS A 132 79.85 -44.55 -22.26
CA CYS A 132 79.29 -43.48 -23.10
C CYS A 132 79.85 -42.13 -22.62
N GLY A 133 79.71 -41.08 -23.42
CA GLY A 133 80.13 -39.71 -23.07
C GLY A 133 81.61 -39.40 -23.34
N GLY A 134 82.34 -40.34 -23.95
CA GLY A 134 83.77 -40.23 -24.25
C GLY A 134 84.66 -40.85 -23.15
N GLY A 135 85.51 -41.78 -23.55
CA GLY A 135 86.55 -42.38 -22.73
C GLY A 135 87.83 -42.60 -23.52
N ARG A 136 88.88 -43.11 -22.87
CA ARG A 136 90.15 -43.44 -23.52
C ARG A 136 90.52 -44.90 -23.32
N ARG A 137 91.25 -45.46 -24.27
CA ARG A 137 91.92 -46.76 -24.17
C ARG A 137 93.38 -46.62 -24.59
N ALA A 138 94.27 -47.43 -24.03
CA ALA A 138 95.70 -47.39 -24.32
C ALA A 138 96.25 -48.80 -24.61
N ARG A 139 97.38 -48.88 -25.32
CA ARG A 139 98.18 -50.10 -25.51
C ARG A 139 99.68 -49.76 -25.50
N LYS A 140 100.53 -50.76 -25.23
CA LYS A 140 101.99 -50.61 -25.13
C LYS A 140 102.76 -51.65 -25.96
N ARG A 141 104.02 -51.35 -26.28
CA ARG A 141 105.00 -52.26 -26.90
C ARG A 141 106.41 -51.99 -26.36
N GLU A 142 107.36 -52.91 -26.56
CA GLU A 142 108.74 -52.81 -26.07
C GLU A 142 109.76 -52.85 -27.22
N CYS A 143 111.00 -52.43 -26.96
CA CYS A 143 112.09 -52.54 -27.94
C CYS A 143 113.24 -53.42 -27.45
N ILE A 144 113.80 -54.25 -28.34
CA ILE A 144 114.85 -55.22 -28.04
C ILE A 144 116.14 -54.80 -28.76
N ILE A 145 117.28 -54.70 -28.03
CA ILE A 145 118.58 -54.20 -28.52
C ILE A 145 119.70 -55.21 -28.19
N ASP A 146 120.63 -55.49 -29.12
CA ASP A 146 121.79 -56.39 -28.94
C ASP A 146 123.10 -55.61 -28.67
N VAL A 147 123.85 -55.97 -27.63
CA VAL A 147 124.77 -55.06 -26.88
C VAL A 147 126.26 -55.10 -27.29
N SER A 148 126.62 -55.75 -28.40
CA SER A 148 128.04 -55.93 -28.81
C SER A 148 128.65 -54.85 -29.71
N ALA A 149 127.94 -53.75 -30.01
CA ALA A 149 128.50 -52.57 -30.66
C ALA A 149 127.97 -51.32 -29.95
N GLY A 150 128.87 -50.39 -29.59
CA GLY A 150 128.59 -49.24 -28.70
C GLY A 150 127.23 -48.57 -28.91
N SER A 151 126.45 -48.56 -27.83
CA SER A 151 125.16 -47.89 -27.56
C SER A 151 124.37 -47.40 -28.78
N VAL A 152 123.30 -48.14 -29.11
CA VAL A 152 122.25 -47.76 -30.09
C VAL A 152 120.89 -47.91 -29.39
N GLU A 153 119.96 -46.99 -29.63
CA GLU A 153 118.66 -46.84 -28.95
C GLU A 153 117.51 -46.88 -29.98
N CYS A 154 116.35 -47.41 -29.62
CA CYS A 154 115.21 -47.51 -30.54
C CYS A 154 114.40 -46.21 -30.63
N THR A 155 114.08 -45.74 -31.83
CA THR A 155 113.33 -44.51 -32.08
C THR A 155 111.86 -44.79 -32.44
N GLY A 156 110.96 -44.67 -31.47
CA GLY A 156 109.50 -44.82 -31.63
C GLY A 156 108.76 -44.77 -30.29
N THR A 157 107.44 -44.53 -30.28
CA THR A 157 106.64 -44.49 -29.03
C THR A 157 106.34 -45.90 -28.51
N LEU A 158 106.44 -46.07 -27.19
CA LEU A 158 106.14 -47.32 -26.48
C LEU A 158 104.67 -47.40 -26.00
N LEU A 159 103.93 -46.30 -26.09
CA LEU A 159 102.55 -46.16 -25.64
C LEU A 159 101.72 -45.44 -26.70
N GLU A 160 100.52 -45.95 -26.95
CA GLU A 160 99.53 -45.37 -27.85
C GLU A 160 98.19 -45.25 -27.11
N ALA A 161 97.48 -44.13 -27.27
CA ALA A 161 96.18 -43.88 -26.66
C ALA A 161 95.17 -43.40 -27.73
N GLN A 162 93.93 -43.87 -27.62
CA GLN A 162 92.85 -43.53 -28.55
C GLN A 162 91.55 -43.23 -27.77
N ASP A 163 90.76 -42.29 -28.27
CA ASP A 163 89.42 -42.04 -27.75
C ASP A 163 88.44 -43.17 -28.17
N CYS A 164 87.53 -43.51 -27.26
CA CYS A 164 86.54 -44.56 -27.44
C CYS A 164 85.21 -44.15 -26.80
N ASN A 165 84.11 -44.81 -27.19
CA ASN A 165 82.76 -44.60 -26.65
C ASN A 165 82.29 -43.13 -26.61
N THR A 166 82.43 -42.42 -27.74
CA THR A 166 82.10 -40.99 -27.90
C THR A 166 80.60 -40.70 -28.06
N GLN A 167 79.74 -41.72 -28.08
CA GLN A 167 78.28 -41.57 -28.11
C GLN A 167 77.76 -40.87 -26.85
N LYS A 168 76.73 -40.03 -26.98
CA LYS A 168 76.07 -39.38 -25.84
C LYS A 168 75.39 -40.41 -24.94
N CYS A 169 75.43 -40.20 -23.62
CA CYS A 169 74.81 -41.13 -22.66
C CYS A 169 73.28 -41.07 -22.67
N PRO A 170 72.60 -42.19 -22.38
CA PRO A 170 71.14 -42.25 -22.21
C PRO A 170 70.65 -41.30 -21.11
N VAL A 171 69.61 -40.53 -21.40
CA VAL A 171 68.94 -39.64 -20.43
C VAL A 171 67.49 -40.09 -20.31
N PRO A 172 67.04 -40.57 -19.14
CA PRO A 172 65.68 -41.07 -18.96
C PRO A 172 64.66 -39.93 -18.92
N CYS A 173 63.39 -40.25 -19.19
CA CYS A 173 62.30 -39.31 -19.00
C CYS A 173 62.16 -38.88 -17.52
N ARG A 174 61.91 -37.58 -17.29
CA ARG A 174 61.53 -37.03 -15.98
C ARG A 174 60.19 -36.28 -16.09
N TRP A 175 59.29 -36.53 -15.14
CA TRP A 175 57.95 -35.96 -15.10
C TRP A 175 57.48 -35.71 -13.65
N GLU A 176 56.47 -34.87 -13.47
CA GLU A 176 55.79 -34.61 -12.19
C GLU A 176 54.30 -34.29 -12.42
N TYR A 177 53.47 -34.30 -11.38
CA TYR A 177 52.08 -33.81 -11.48
C TYR A 177 52.02 -32.29 -11.31
N GLY A 178 51.14 -31.64 -12.08
CA GLY A 178 50.75 -30.25 -11.83
C GLY A 178 49.84 -30.10 -10.61
N GLU A 179 49.41 -28.87 -10.34
CA GLU A 179 48.42 -28.55 -9.31
C GLU A 179 47.05 -29.14 -9.66
N TYR A 180 46.23 -29.39 -8.63
CA TYR A 180 44.83 -29.76 -8.84
C TYR A 180 44.03 -28.56 -9.36
N GLU A 181 43.13 -28.84 -10.30
CA GLU A 181 42.10 -27.91 -10.77
C GLU A 181 41.06 -27.62 -9.67
N GLU A 182 40.20 -26.63 -9.93
CA GLU A 182 39.07 -26.35 -9.06
C GLU A 182 38.12 -27.57 -8.96
N CYS A 183 37.51 -27.73 -7.79
CA CYS A 183 36.62 -28.86 -7.55
C CYS A 183 35.38 -28.78 -8.45
N SER A 184 34.99 -29.90 -9.05
CA SER A 184 33.83 -29.97 -9.97
C SER A 184 32.50 -29.61 -9.32
N ALA A 185 32.41 -29.65 -7.98
CA ALA A 185 31.23 -29.28 -7.22
C ALA A 185 31.62 -28.52 -5.96
N THR A 186 30.80 -27.57 -5.53
CA THR A 186 31.01 -26.79 -4.31
C THR A 186 30.49 -27.48 -3.04
N CYS A 187 29.64 -28.50 -3.20
CA CYS A 187 29.12 -29.40 -2.16
C CYS A 187 28.77 -30.76 -2.79
N GLY A 188 28.55 -31.79 -1.97
CA GLY A 188 28.22 -33.15 -2.41
C GLY A 188 29.47 -34.00 -2.57
N ASP A 189 29.61 -34.73 -3.67
CA ASP A 189 30.77 -35.58 -3.98
C ASP A 189 31.53 -35.04 -5.19
N GLY A 190 32.19 -33.89 -5.01
CA GLY A 190 33.01 -33.29 -6.06
C GLY A 190 34.29 -34.08 -6.33
N ILE A 191 34.84 -33.91 -7.54
CA ILE A 191 36.14 -34.44 -7.94
C ILE A 191 37.02 -33.30 -8.44
N LYS A 192 38.31 -33.37 -8.13
CA LYS A 192 39.33 -32.48 -8.68
C LYS A 192 40.38 -33.28 -9.42
N LEU A 193 40.87 -32.72 -10.51
CA LEU A 193 41.79 -33.37 -11.44
C LEU A 193 43.15 -32.68 -11.41
N ARG A 194 44.23 -33.43 -11.61
CA ARG A 194 45.55 -32.87 -11.92
C ARG A 194 46.20 -33.67 -13.04
N PHE A 195 47.04 -33.03 -13.84
CA PHE A 195 47.63 -33.62 -15.03
C PHE A 195 49.15 -33.79 -14.88
N PRO A 196 49.72 -34.92 -15.34
CA PRO A 196 51.17 -35.12 -15.35
C PRO A 196 51.83 -34.25 -16.43
N LYS A 197 53.01 -33.70 -16.12
CA LYS A 197 53.81 -32.84 -16.99
C LYS A 197 55.21 -33.43 -17.16
N ILE A 198 55.62 -33.59 -18.42
CA ILE A 198 56.99 -34.00 -18.77
C ILE A 198 57.92 -32.80 -18.59
N LEU A 199 58.89 -32.94 -17.68
CA LEU A 199 59.93 -31.95 -17.42
C LEU A 199 61.13 -32.15 -18.35
N GLN A 200 61.45 -33.41 -18.66
CA GLN A 200 62.54 -33.78 -19.53
C GLN A 200 62.15 -35.01 -20.36
N PRO A 201 62.11 -34.91 -21.70
CA PRO A 201 61.85 -36.07 -22.56
C PRO A 201 63.06 -37.01 -22.59
N PRO A 202 62.86 -38.31 -22.90
CA PRO A 202 63.95 -39.27 -23.02
C PRO A 202 64.88 -38.88 -24.18
N GLN A 203 66.20 -38.97 -23.96
CA GLN A 203 67.22 -38.69 -24.98
C GLN A 203 68.25 -39.82 -25.05
N ASN A 204 68.88 -40.00 -26.22
CA ASN A 204 69.98 -40.93 -26.45
C ASN A 204 69.69 -42.39 -25.99
N GLY A 205 68.45 -42.86 -26.18
CA GLY A 205 68.04 -44.22 -25.78
C GLY A 205 67.75 -44.40 -24.29
N GLY A 206 67.49 -43.31 -23.56
CA GLY A 206 66.99 -43.40 -22.17
C GLY A 206 65.55 -43.90 -22.09
N GLU A 207 65.18 -44.40 -20.90
CA GLU A 207 63.86 -44.98 -20.62
C GLU A 207 62.71 -44.00 -20.97
N PRO A 208 61.68 -44.46 -21.70
CA PRO A 208 60.54 -43.62 -22.09
C PRO A 208 59.69 -43.21 -20.89
N CYS A 209 58.87 -42.18 -21.05
CA CYS A 209 57.92 -41.80 -20.02
C CYS A 209 56.86 -42.91 -19.86
N PRO A 210 56.31 -43.14 -18.65
CA PRO A 210 55.21 -44.07 -18.50
C PRO A 210 54.03 -43.73 -19.44
N PRO A 211 53.32 -44.71 -20.02
CA PRO A 211 52.27 -44.46 -21.02
C PRO A 211 51.15 -43.50 -20.56
N PHE A 212 50.82 -43.51 -19.27
CA PHE A 212 49.79 -42.61 -18.72
C PHE A 212 50.24 -41.14 -18.69
N VAL A 213 51.56 -40.90 -18.57
CA VAL A 213 52.16 -39.56 -18.64
C VAL A 213 52.13 -39.06 -20.07
N GLU A 214 52.46 -39.92 -21.04
CA GLU A 214 52.42 -39.58 -22.47
C GLU A 214 50.98 -39.35 -22.96
N ALA A 215 50.02 -40.11 -22.44
CA ALA A 215 48.60 -39.94 -22.72
C ALA A 215 47.94 -38.80 -21.92
N GLY A 216 48.67 -38.12 -21.03
CA GLY A 216 48.14 -37.02 -20.22
C GLY A 216 46.98 -37.43 -19.30
N VAL A 217 46.99 -38.67 -18.81
CA VAL A 217 45.90 -39.21 -17.99
C VAL A 217 45.88 -38.49 -16.65
N SER A 218 44.73 -37.88 -16.32
CA SER A 218 44.52 -37.16 -15.07
C SER A 218 44.50 -38.09 -13.86
N ASP A 219 44.97 -37.57 -12.74
CA ASP A 219 44.80 -38.17 -11.42
C ASP A 219 43.59 -37.51 -10.73
N GLU A 220 42.65 -38.31 -10.24
CA GLU A 220 41.40 -37.85 -9.65
C GLU A 220 41.45 -37.96 -8.12
N ALA A 221 40.96 -36.95 -7.41
CA ALA A 221 40.79 -37.00 -5.96
C ALA A 221 39.43 -36.41 -5.54
N PRO A 222 38.79 -36.96 -4.49
CA PRO A 222 37.54 -36.42 -3.97
C PRO A 222 37.74 -35.05 -3.32
N CYS A 223 36.77 -34.15 -3.50
CA CYS A 223 36.74 -32.82 -2.91
C CYS A 223 35.31 -32.37 -2.57
N ASN A 224 35.17 -31.45 -1.61
CA ASN A 224 33.90 -30.88 -1.18
C ASN A 224 32.81 -31.89 -0.76
N VAL A 225 33.20 -32.94 -0.02
CA VAL A 225 32.37 -34.04 0.56
C VAL A 225 31.28 -33.61 1.56
N ILE A 226 30.96 -32.32 1.61
CA ILE A 226 29.98 -31.75 2.54
C ILE A 226 28.59 -31.86 1.88
N PRO A 227 27.56 -32.38 2.57
CA PRO A 227 26.21 -32.46 2.03
C PRO A 227 25.70 -31.11 1.51
N CYS A 228 25.13 -31.09 0.31
CA CYS A 228 24.52 -29.89 -0.26
C CYS A 228 23.29 -29.44 0.54
N GLY A 229 23.02 -28.13 0.51
CA GLY A 229 21.85 -27.54 1.14
C GLY A 229 20.54 -28.09 0.57
N VAL A 230 19.71 -28.66 1.44
CA VAL A 230 18.36 -29.13 1.09
C VAL A 230 17.36 -28.03 1.46
N PRO A 231 16.64 -27.45 0.48
CA PRO A 231 15.64 -26.42 0.75
C PRO A 231 14.47 -27.01 1.56
N CYS A 232 13.79 -26.18 2.35
CA CYS A 232 12.61 -26.65 3.07
C CYS A 232 11.44 -26.95 2.14
N GLN A 233 10.58 -27.86 2.59
CA GLN A 233 9.30 -28.14 1.96
C GLN A 233 8.17 -27.56 2.82
N TRP A 234 7.20 -26.94 2.17
CA TRP A 234 6.05 -26.31 2.82
C TRP A 234 4.77 -26.61 2.04
N GLU A 235 3.64 -26.59 2.73
CA GLU A 235 2.29 -26.69 2.15
C GLU A 235 1.35 -25.69 2.84
N TRP A 236 0.17 -25.46 2.29
CA TRP A 236 -0.85 -24.69 2.98
C TRP A 236 -1.47 -25.52 4.10
N GLY A 237 -1.58 -24.96 5.30
CA GLY A 237 -2.39 -25.57 6.35
C GLY A 237 -3.87 -25.60 5.99
N GLU A 238 -4.66 -26.25 6.84
CA GLU A 238 -6.12 -26.21 6.75
C GLU A 238 -6.65 -24.78 6.94
N TYR A 239 -7.78 -24.49 6.30
CA TYR A 239 -8.50 -23.25 6.59
C TYR A 239 -9.00 -23.25 8.03
N GLY A 240 -8.76 -22.13 8.73
CA GLY A 240 -9.35 -21.91 10.04
C GLY A 240 -10.88 -21.76 9.99
N GLU A 241 -11.48 -21.55 11.14
CA GLU A 241 -12.91 -21.26 11.26
C GLU A 241 -13.29 -20.01 10.44
N CYS A 242 -14.48 -20.04 9.85
CA CYS A 242 -14.99 -18.89 9.12
C CYS A 242 -15.28 -17.75 10.09
N SER A 243 -14.82 -16.53 9.76
CA SER A 243 -15.05 -15.34 10.60
C SER A 243 -16.53 -14.99 10.81
N LYS A 244 -17.43 -15.50 9.98
CA LYS A 244 -18.89 -15.41 10.18
C LYS A 244 -19.54 -16.75 9.94
N SER A 245 -20.60 -17.08 10.67
CA SER A 245 -21.40 -18.30 10.47
C SER A 245 -22.36 -18.22 9.28
N CYS A 246 -22.64 -17.02 8.75
CA CYS A 246 -23.52 -16.75 7.61
C CYS A 246 -23.28 -15.33 7.08
N GLY A 247 -23.85 -14.99 5.91
CA GLY A 247 -23.83 -13.63 5.36
C GLY A 247 -22.48 -13.18 4.80
N GLY A 248 -21.62 -14.13 4.42
CA GLY A 248 -20.29 -13.88 3.87
C GLY A 248 -19.26 -13.55 4.94
N GLY A 249 -18.41 -14.53 5.23
CA GLY A 249 -17.20 -14.40 6.03
C GLY A 249 -15.95 -14.74 5.21
N ILE A 250 -14.80 -14.51 5.82
CA ILE A 250 -13.50 -14.90 5.31
C ILE A 250 -12.93 -15.96 6.26
N HIS A 251 -12.40 -17.05 5.71
CA HIS A 251 -11.54 -17.97 6.44
C HIS A 251 -10.11 -17.89 5.91
N THR A 252 -9.16 -18.14 6.78
CA THR A 252 -7.74 -17.88 6.53
C THR A 252 -6.94 -19.15 6.79
N ARG A 253 -5.97 -19.45 5.92
CA ARG A 253 -4.98 -20.50 6.15
C ARG A 253 -3.56 -19.95 6.05
N TYR A 254 -2.67 -20.55 6.83
CA TYR A 254 -1.26 -20.16 6.91
C TYR A 254 -0.39 -21.25 6.29
N PRO A 255 0.72 -20.90 5.64
CA PRO A 255 1.64 -21.89 5.12
C PRO A 255 2.42 -22.56 6.27
N LEU A 256 2.58 -23.88 6.19
CA LEU A 256 3.23 -24.71 7.19
C LEU A 256 4.51 -25.33 6.61
N ILE A 257 5.60 -25.26 7.36
CA ILE A 257 6.85 -25.95 7.01
C ILE A 257 6.71 -27.41 7.41
N ILE A 258 6.69 -28.30 6.41
CA ILE A 258 6.57 -29.75 6.60
C ILE A 258 7.93 -30.39 6.84
N THR A 259 8.96 -29.89 6.15
CA THR A 259 10.34 -30.33 6.36
C THR A 259 11.26 -29.11 6.44
N PRO A 260 11.97 -28.89 7.58
CA PRO A 260 12.89 -27.76 7.73
C PRO A 260 14.11 -27.89 6.82
N ALA A 261 14.72 -26.75 6.46
CA ALA A 261 15.90 -26.74 5.61
C ALA A 261 17.08 -27.43 6.32
N GLN A 262 17.87 -28.21 5.57
CA GLN A 262 19.01 -28.95 6.09
C GLN A 262 20.30 -28.53 5.37
N HIS A 263 21.44 -28.69 6.03
CA HIS A 263 22.77 -28.47 5.44
C HIS A 263 22.98 -27.07 4.80
N GLY A 264 22.41 -26.02 5.39
CA GLY A 264 22.51 -24.66 4.86
C GLY A 264 21.59 -24.38 3.66
N GLY A 265 20.61 -25.26 3.41
CA GLY A 265 19.55 -25.02 2.43
C GLY A 265 18.73 -23.77 2.74
N PHE A 266 18.28 -23.11 1.68
CA PHE A 266 17.48 -21.90 1.78
C PHE A 266 16.00 -22.25 1.98
N CYS A 267 15.39 -21.70 3.03
CA CYS A 267 13.96 -21.49 3.03
C CYS A 267 13.67 -20.13 2.40
N PRO A 268 12.71 -20.00 1.47
CA PRO A 268 12.20 -18.70 1.09
C PRO A 268 11.88 -17.93 2.37
N GLN A 269 12.47 -16.74 2.51
CA GLN A 269 12.36 -15.90 3.71
C GLN A 269 10.89 -15.67 4.12
N ASN A 270 9.95 -15.87 3.20
CA ASN A 270 8.54 -15.53 3.34
C ASN A 270 7.63 -16.75 3.25
N VAL A 271 7.95 -17.85 3.94
CA VAL A 271 6.88 -18.78 4.34
C VAL A 271 6.11 -18.16 5.51
N VAL A 272 6.80 -17.57 6.49
CA VAL A 272 6.15 -16.94 7.65
C VAL A 272 5.61 -15.53 7.33
N ASP A 273 6.25 -14.81 6.40
CA ASP A 273 5.83 -13.46 5.94
C ASP A 273 4.98 -13.49 4.66
N ARG A 274 4.55 -14.67 4.20
CA ARG A 274 3.58 -14.75 3.09
C ARG A 274 2.24 -14.27 3.59
N GLU A 275 1.58 -13.40 2.82
CA GLU A 275 0.20 -13.03 3.12
C GLU A 275 -0.64 -14.31 3.25
N PRO A 276 -1.41 -14.44 4.34
CA PRO A 276 -2.27 -15.59 4.54
C PRO A 276 -3.23 -15.74 3.35
N ASP A 277 -3.45 -16.97 2.91
CA ASP A 277 -4.43 -17.22 1.86
C ASP A 277 -5.83 -17.12 2.46
N THR A 278 -6.68 -16.32 1.82
CA THR A 278 -8.03 -16.01 2.29
C THR A 278 -9.04 -16.39 1.22
N ALA A 279 -10.11 -17.06 1.63
CA ALA A 279 -11.24 -17.37 0.76
C ALA A 279 -12.57 -16.99 1.42
N GLU A 280 -13.58 -16.79 0.58
CA GLU A 280 -14.94 -16.54 1.04
C GLU A 280 -15.56 -17.84 1.57
N CYS A 281 -16.24 -17.73 2.71
CA CYS A 281 -16.94 -18.82 3.36
C CYS A 281 -18.30 -18.33 3.87
N ASN A 282 -19.23 -19.27 4.11
CA ASN A 282 -20.56 -19.00 4.66
C ASN A 282 -21.31 -17.87 3.94
N THR A 283 -21.30 -17.89 2.61
CA THR A 283 -21.93 -16.88 1.72
C THR A 283 -23.45 -16.95 1.71
N ASN A 284 -24.04 -18.01 2.25
CA ASN A 284 -25.49 -18.11 2.41
C ASN A 284 -26.00 -16.97 3.31
N PRO A 285 -27.11 -16.29 2.94
CA PRO A 285 -27.68 -15.23 3.76
C PRO A 285 -27.99 -15.69 5.19
N CYS A 286 -27.81 -14.80 6.16
CA CYS A 286 -28.08 -15.11 7.56
C CYS A 286 -29.57 -15.29 7.86
N PRO A 287 -29.92 -16.14 8.85
CA PRO A 287 -31.28 -16.22 9.39
C PRO A 287 -31.80 -14.83 9.80
N VAL A 288 -32.87 -14.38 9.17
CA VAL A 288 -33.55 -13.13 9.52
C VAL A 288 -34.84 -13.49 10.25
N PRO A 289 -34.96 -13.20 11.57
CA PRO A 289 -36.18 -13.45 12.31
C PRO A 289 -37.32 -12.58 11.77
N CYS A 290 -38.56 -13.03 11.94
CA CYS A 290 -39.67 -12.23 11.44
C CYS A 290 -39.85 -10.95 12.24
N GLN A 291 -40.27 -9.89 11.55
CA GLN A 291 -40.69 -8.66 12.19
C GLN A 291 -42.19 -8.73 12.45
N TRP A 292 -42.60 -8.37 13.66
CA TRP A 292 -43.98 -8.44 14.10
C TRP A 292 -44.31 -7.25 14.99
N ARG A 293 -45.60 -6.94 15.12
CA ARG A 293 -46.12 -5.95 16.07
C ARG A 293 -47.50 -6.36 16.53
N TYR A 294 -47.97 -5.82 17.64
CA TYR A 294 -49.38 -5.94 17.99
C TYR A 294 -50.26 -5.05 17.09
N GLU A 295 -51.45 -5.53 16.76
CA GLU A 295 -52.53 -4.69 16.26
C GLU A 295 -53.01 -3.72 17.36
N GLU A 296 -53.87 -2.78 16.99
CA GLU A 296 -54.54 -1.94 17.99
C GLU A 296 -55.48 -2.79 18.85
N PHE A 297 -55.69 -2.35 20.10
CA PHE A 297 -56.67 -2.99 20.97
C PHE A 297 -58.07 -2.86 20.37
N GLY A 298 -58.80 -3.98 20.32
CA GLY A 298 -60.22 -3.97 20.02
C GLY A 298 -61.02 -3.23 21.09
N ALA A 299 -62.31 -2.99 20.81
CA ALA A 299 -63.21 -2.37 21.77
C ALA A 299 -63.28 -3.15 23.09
N CYS A 300 -63.41 -2.41 24.20
CA CYS A 300 -63.59 -3.02 25.52
C CYS A 300 -64.90 -3.82 25.56
N THR A 301 -64.88 -5.03 26.16
CA THR A 301 -66.08 -5.89 26.25
C THR A 301 -67.22 -5.31 27.06
N LYS A 302 -66.96 -4.31 27.91
CA LYS A 302 -67.97 -3.57 28.68
C LYS A 302 -67.67 -2.09 28.65
N THR A 303 -68.69 -1.25 28.76
CA THR A 303 -68.56 0.22 28.85
C THR A 303 -68.29 0.72 30.27
N CYS A 304 -68.59 -0.10 31.29
CA CYS A 304 -68.35 0.17 32.71
C CYS A 304 -68.36 -1.16 33.50
N GLY A 305 -67.94 -1.14 34.76
CA GLY A 305 -68.01 -2.29 35.67
C GLY A 305 -66.97 -3.39 35.39
N GLY A 306 -65.86 -3.03 34.72
CA GLY A 306 -64.74 -3.93 34.42
C GLY A 306 -65.00 -4.84 33.22
N GLY A 307 -64.35 -4.52 32.10
CA GLY A 307 -64.25 -5.34 30.89
C GLY A 307 -62.81 -5.66 30.53
N THR A 308 -62.62 -6.31 29.39
CA THR A 308 -61.30 -6.62 28.83
C THR A 308 -61.25 -6.17 27.38
N LYS A 309 -60.09 -5.67 26.95
CA LYS A 309 -59.80 -5.38 25.54
C LYS A 309 -58.66 -6.31 25.10
N THR A 310 -58.71 -6.73 23.85
CA THR A 310 -57.79 -7.73 23.30
C THR A 310 -57.14 -7.23 22.02
N ARG A 311 -55.85 -7.50 21.84
CA ARG A 311 -55.12 -7.31 20.58
C ARG A 311 -54.33 -8.57 20.22
N PHE A 312 -54.00 -8.73 18.95
CA PHE A 312 -53.24 -9.88 18.46
C PHE A 312 -51.91 -9.45 17.84
N PRO A 313 -50.85 -10.26 17.98
CA PRO A 313 -49.60 -10.03 17.27
C PRO A 313 -49.79 -10.37 15.78
N VAL A 314 -49.24 -9.54 14.90
CA VAL A 314 -49.22 -9.74 13.45
C VAL A 314 -47.80 -9.65 12.90
N ILE A 315 -47.51 -10.55 11.96
CA ILE A 315 -46.23 -10.58 11.25
C ILE A 315 -46.27 -9.50 10.15
N ARG A 316 -45.35 -8.53 10.24
CA ARG A 316 -45.12 -7.49 9.23
C ARG A 316 -44.30 -8.05 8.08
N THR A 317 -43.26 -8.79 8.41
CA THR A 317 -42.34 -9.39 7.45
C THR A 317 -42.03 -10.82 7.89
N PRO A 318 -42.29 -11.84 7.06
CA PRO A 318 -42.04 -13.23 7.42
C PRO A 318 -40.55 -13.49 7.61
N ALA A 319 -40.22 -14.52 8.41
CA ALA A 319 -38.84 -14.90 8.63
C ALA A 319 -38.20 -15.37 7.32
N GLN A 320 -36.92 -15.04 7.13
CA GLN A 320 -36.17 -15.38 5.93
C GLN A 320 -34.92 -16.18 6.30
N HIS A 321 -34.42 -16.98 5.35
CA HIS A 321 -33.15 -17.69 5.48
C HIS A 321 -33.02 -18.58 6.74
N GLY A 322 -34.12 -19.19 7.19
CA GLY A 322 -34.15 -20.04 8.38
C GLY A 322 -34.25 -19.28 9.70
N GLY A 323 -34.57 -17.98 9.69
CA GLY A 323 -34.95 -17.26 10.90
C GLY A 323 -36.25 -17.77 11.50
N ASP A 324 -36.47 -17.48 12.78
CA ASP A 324 -37.65 -17.94 13.51
C ASP A 324 -38.57 -16.76 13.90
N CYS A 325 -39.82 -17.08 14.18
CA CYS A 325 -40.78 -16.18 14.80
C CYS A 325 -41.03 -16.62 16.24
N PRO A 326 -41.11 -15.69 17.22
CA PRO A 326 -41.47 -16.06 18.58
C PRO A 326 -42.78 -16.85 18.64
N GLN A 327 -42.84 -17.91 19.45
CA GLN A 327 -44.00 -18.82 19.48
C GLN A 327 -45.33 -18.14 19.79
N HIS A 328 -45.32 -17.10 20.64
CA HIS A 328 -46.55 -16.37 20.95
C HIS A 328 -47.10 -15.58 19.74
N VAL A 329 -46.24 -15.23 18.78
CA VAL A 329 -46.62 -14.59 17.51
C VAL A 329 -47.19 -15.62 16.54
N THR A 330 -46.52 -16.76 16.37
CA THR A 330 -46.98 -17.81 15.45
C THR A 330 -48.26 -18.49 15.94
N ASN A 331 -48.41 -18.68 17.25
CA ASN A 331 -49.63 -19.18 17.87
C ASN A 331 -50.71 -18.10 18.04
N ARG A 332 -50.44 -16.87 17.59
CA ARG A 332 -51.34 -15.71 17.66
C ARG A 332 -51.94 -15.53 19.07
N VAL A 333 -51.10 -15.65 20.08
CA VAL A 333 -51.52 -15.54 21.49
C VAL A 333 -51.94 -14.09 21.76
N PRO A 334 -53.20 -13.86 22.17
CA PRO A 334 -53.71 -12.52 22.40
C PRO A 334 -53.06 -11.86 23.62
N ASP A 335 -52.87 -10.55 23.52
CA ASP A 335 -52.58 -9.68 24.66
C ASP A 335 -53.91 -9.09 25.16
N ILE A 336 -54.16 -9.20 26.47
CA ILE A 336 -55.43 -8.89 27.12
C ILE A 336 -55.19 -7.92 28.26
N GLU A 337 -55.86 -6.77 28.21
CA GLU A 337 -55.82 -5.75 29.26
C GLU A 337 -57.20 -5.52 29.84
N THR A 338 -57.25 -5.17 31.13
CA THR A 338 -58.48 -4.70 31.77
C THR A 338 -58.80 -3.28 31.33
N CYS A 339 -60.07 -3.00 31.07
CA CYS A 339 -60.55 -1.70 30.65
C CYS A 339 -61.91 -1.39 31.29
N ASN A 340 -62.28 -0.12 31.30
CA ASN A 340 -63.56 0.37 31.82
C ASN A 340 -63.88 -0.12 33.24
N THR A 341 -62.91 0.03 34.16
CA THR A 341 -62.99 -0.42 35.56
C THR A 341 -63.84 0.50 36.44
N GLN A 342 -64.23 1.67 35.93
CA GLN A 342 -65.16 2.56 36.60
C GLN A 342 -66.49 1.86 36.92
N PRO A 343 -67.10 2.09 38.10
CA PRO A 343 -68.43 1.59 38.41
C PRO A 343 -69.45 2.06 37.38
N CYS A 344 -70.48 1.24 37.10
CA CYS A 344 -71.52 1.62 36.17
C CYS A 344 -72.47 2.68 36.75
N PRO A 345 -73.02 3.58 35.90
CA PRO A 345 -74.05 4.53 36.31
C PRO A 345 -75.24 3.86 36.98
N ILE A 346 -75.56 4.30 38.20
CA ILE A 346 -76.74 3.86 38.97
C ILE A 346 -77.73 5.05 39.03
N PRO A 347 -78.88 4.98 38.36
CA PRO A 347 -79.92 6.01 38.44
C PRO A 347 -80.43 6.18 39.87
N CYS A 348 -81.02 7.33 40.17
CA CYS A 348 -81.64 7.53 41.48
C CYS A 348 -83.01 6.87 41.59
N ASP A 349 -83.41 6.50 42.81
CA ASP A 349 -84.79 6.13 43.12
C ASP A 349 -85.52 7.32 43.74
N TRP A 350 -86.80 7.47 43.40
CA TRP A 350 -87.61 8.60 43.80
C TRP A 350 -89.09 8.20 43.95
N GLU A 351 -89.87 9.02 44.65
CA GLU A 351 -91.32 8.86 44.80
C GLU A 351 -92.03 10.22 44.94
N TRP A 352 -93.35 10.26 44.86
CA TRP A 352 -94.13 11.50 45.01
C TRP A 352 -94.38 11.86 46.48
N GLY A 353 -94.29 13.15 46.81
CA GLY A 353 -94.78 13.70 48.09
C GLY A 353 -96.31 13.75 48.18
N GLU A 354 -96.83 14.23 49.31
CA GLU A 354 -98.27 14.46 49.49
C GLU A 354 -98.73 15.75 48.79
N TYR A 355 -100.01 15.84 48.40
CA TYR A 355 -100.59 17.08 47.85
C TYR A 355 -100.72 18.13 48.95
N GLY A 356 -100.27 19.35 48.66
CA GLY A 356 -100.52 20.53 49.49
C GLY A 356 -101.96 21.02 49.40
N ASP A 357 -102.27 22.11 50.12
CA ASP A 357 -103.60 22.72 50.12
C ASP A 357 -103.98 23.32 48.76
N CYS A 358 -105.29 23.41 48.46
CA CYS A 358 -105.79 23.97 47.21
C CYS A 358 -105.60 25.50 47.15
N THR A 359 -105.11 26.03 46.02
CA THR A 359 -104.75 27.44 45.84
C THR A 359 -105.91 28.43 45.96
N VAL A 360 -107.14 28.00 45.66
CA VAL A 360 -108.35 28.83 45.84
C VAL A 360 -109.49 28.01 46.39
N THR A 361 -110.40 28.66 47.09
CA THR A 361 -111.59 28.03 47.68
C THR A 361 -112.74 27.87 46.69
N CYS A 362 -112.74 28.60 45.57
CA CYS A 362 -113.66 28.44 44.44
C CYS A 362 -113.00 29.00 43.17
N GLY A 363 -113.57 28.71 42.01
CA GLY A 363 -113.19 29.24 40.71
C GLY A 363 -112.49 28.22 39.82
N GLY A 364 -112.10 27.08 40.38
CA GLY A 364 -111.04 26.23 39.86
C GLY A 364 -109.72 26.65 40.47
N GLY A 365 -109.31 25.90 41.49
CA GLY A 365 -107.98 25.93 42.06
C GLY A 365 -107.14 24.74 41.67
N THR A 366 -105.91 24.78 42.13
CA THR A 366 -104.90 23.78 41.87
C THR A 366 -104.27 23.37 43.19
N GLN A 367 -104.02 22.07 43.36
CA GLN A 367 -103.23 21.55 44.46
C GLN A 367 -102.06 20.79 43.87
N THR A 368 -100.93 20.82 44.58
CA THR A 368 -99.65 20.46 44.01
C THR A 368 -98.87 19.56 44.95
N ARG A 369 -98.21 18.53 44.40
CA ARG A 369 -97.22 17.71 45.11
C ARG A 369 -95.90 17.72 44.35
N VAL A 370 -94.79 17.60 45.06
CA VAL A 370 -93.44 17.56 44.45
C VAL A 370 -92.82 16.17 44.59
N PRO A 371 -92.03 15.72 43.62
CA PRO A 371 -91.31 14.45 43.72
C PRO A 371 -90.13 14.57 44.70
N ARG A 372 -89.77 13.48 45.37
CA ARG A 372 -88.64 13.40 46.31
C ARG A 372 -87.71 12.25 45.95
N ILE A 373 -86.40 12.51 46.01
CA ILE A 373 -85.36 11.49 45.80
C ILE A 373 -85.17 10.70 47.09
N ILE A 374 -85.20 9.37 46.99
CA ILE A 374 -85.03 8.43 48.10
C ILE A 374 -83.59 7.94 48.20
N THR A 375 -82.99 7.64 47.05
CA THR A 375 -81.58 7.26 46.94
C THR A 375 -80.96 8.08 45.82
N PRO A 376 -79.96 8.94 46.09
CA PRO A 376 -79.34 9.78 45.07
C PRO A 376 -78.61 8.93 44.04
N ALA A 377 -78.52 9.45 42.81
CA ALA A 377 -77.83 8.74 41.73
C ALA A 377 -76.34 8.58 42.05
N GLN A 378 -75.75 7.47 41.64
CA GLN A 378 -74.35 7.15 41.91
C GLN A 378 -73.61 6.86 40.60
N HIS A 379 -72.30 7.11 40.57
CA HIS A 379 -71.40 6.73 39.48
C HIS A 379 -71.81 7.29 38.09
N GLY A 380 -72.32 8.51 38.03
CA GLY A 380 -72.78 9.15 36.78
C GLY A 380 -74.16 8.70 36.30
N GLY A 381 -74.93 7.99 37.15
CA GLY A 381 -76.35 7.80 36.92
C GLY A 381 -77.10 9.12 37.01
N HIS A 382 -78.25 9.20 36.35
CA HIS A 382 -79.07 10.42 36.30
C HIS A 382 -80.42 10.15 36.94
N CYS A 383 -80.96 11.16 37.61
CA CYS A 383 -82.38 11.23 37.93
C CYS A 383 -83.16 11.71 36.71
N PRO A 384 -84.42 11.31 36.52
CA PRO A 384 -85.29 11.97 35.56
C PRO A 384 -85.32 13.48 35.83
N GLN A 385 -85.19 14.30 34.78
CA GLN A 385 -85.04 15.76 34.92
C GLN A 385 -86.18 16.41 35.72
N HIS A 386 -87.42 15.96 35.50
CA HIS A 386 -88.58 16.46 36.25
C HIS A 386 -88.53 16.18 37.76
N VAL A 387 -87.71 15.23 38.21
CA VAL A 387 -87.48 14.94 39.63
C VAL A 387 -86.39 15.85 40.20
N ILE A 388 -85.33 16.13 39.42
CA ILE A 388 -84.25 17.05 39.80
C ILE A 388 -84.78 18.47 39.94
N ASP A 389 -85.54 18.91 38.94
CA ASP A 389 -86.14 20.25 38.89
C ASP A 389 -87.31 20.38 39.87
N GLY A 390 -87.62 19.31 40.62
CA GLY A 390 -88.72 19.27 41.58
C GLY A 390 -90.05 19.61 40.94
N VAL A 391 -90.25 19.26 39.65
CA VAL A 391 -91.38 19.73 38.86
C VAL A 391 -92.67 19.31 39.54
N PRO A 392 -93.45 20.29 40.03
CA PRO A 392 -94.65 19.98 40.77
C PRO A 392 -95.71 19.33 39.88
N GLU A 393 -96.26 18.21 40.31
CA GLU A 393 -97.47 17.68 39.71
C GLU A 393 -98.67 18.41 40.29
N THR A 394 -99.44 19.05 39.41
CA THR A 394 -100.58 19.88 39.78
C THR A 394 -101.86 19.25 39.27
N THR A 395 -102.85 19.13 40.16
CA THR A 395 -104.19 18.63 39.82
C THR A 395 -105.26 19.64 40.22
N THR A 396 -106.43 19.56 39.60
CA THR A 396 -107.52 20.52 39.82
C THR A 396 -108.28 20.22 41.12
N CYS A 397 -108.64 21.29 41.82
CA CYS A 397 -109.47 21.28 43.02
C CYS A 397 -110.45 22.48 42.97
N ASN A 398 -111.54 22.45 43.73
CA ASN A 398 -112.46 23.60 43.93
C ASN A 398 -112.99 24.33 42.65
N THR A 399 -113.55 23.62 41.67
CA THR A 399 -113.91 24.08 40.28
C THR A 399 -115.12 25.02 40.07
N ALA A 400 -115.55 25.81 41.06
CA ALA A 400 -116.79 26.61 40.97
C ALA A 400 -116.57 28.10 40.52
N THR A 401 -117.00 28.52 39.33
CA THR A 401 -116.65 29.80 38.61
C THR A 401 -116.68 31.16 39.36
N CYS A 402 -115.79 32.09 38.94
CA CYS A 402 -115.65 33.50 39.40
C CYS A 402 -115.62 34.54 38.21
N PRO A 403 -115.85 35.87 38.41
CA PRO A 403 -116.14 36.86 37.34
C PRO A 403 -114.96 37.80 36.86
N PRO A 404 -114.98 38.43 35.65
CA PRO A 404 -113.78 39.02 34.99
C PRO A 404 -113.77 40.55 34.66
N THR A 405 -112.57 41.17 34.43
CA THR A 405 -112.25 42.28 33.47
C THR A 405 -110.72 42.51 33.23
N CYS A 406 -110.32 42.91 32.00
CA CYS A 406 -108.99 43.43 31.59
C CYS A 406 -109.05 44.94 31.20
N PRO A 407 -107.93 45.72 31.23
CA PRO A 407 -107.88 47.01 30.54
C PRO A 407 -106.58 47.34 29.74
N ASN A 408 -106.78 47.61 28.45
CA ASN A 408 -106.08 48.52 27.50
C ASN A 408 -104.83 48.09 26.67
N PRO A 409 -104.77 48.47 25.36
CA PRO A 409 -103.68 48.17 24.41
C PRO A 409 -102.78 49.39 24.14
N GLY A 410 -101.47 49.29 24.40
CA GLY A 410 -100.53 50.37 24.07
C GLY A 410 -99.08 50.25 24.56
N GLU A 411 -98.72 49.22 25.32
CA GLU A 411 -97.35 49.00 25.80
C GLU A 411 -96.83 47.66 25.25
N ASN A 412 -95.51 47.54 25.05
CA ASN A 412 -94.81 46.44 24.38
C ASN A 412 -94.89 45.07 25.11
N ASN A 413 -95.89 44.90 25.97
CA ASN A 413 -96.06 43.82 26.93
C ASN A 413 -97.51 43.30 26.85
N CYS A 414 -97.75 42.31 26.00
CA CYS A 414 -99.04 41.61 25.94
C CYS A 414 -99.00 40.28 26.70
N LEU A 415 -99.95 40.11 27.62
CA LEU A 415 -100.25 38.84 28.27
C LEU A 415 -101.24 38.05 27.40
N ILE A 416 -100.77 37.01 26.71
CA ILE A 416 -101.65 36.07 25.99
C ILE A 416 -101.67 34.77 26.80
N ASN A 417 -102.83 34.40 27.35
CA ASN A 417 -103.01 33.19 28.17
C ASN A 417 -102.07 33.09 29.39
N GLY A 418 -101.70 34.22 30.00
CA GLY A 418 -100.84 34.24 31.19
C GLY A 418 -99.33 34.32 30.91
N VAL A 419 -98.90 34.51 29.66
CA VAL A 419 -97.47 34.53 29.27
C VAL A 419 -97.12 35.78 28.45
N TYR A 420 -95.99 36.41 28.79
CA TYR A 420 -95.37 37.53 28.04
C TYR A 420 -94.58 36.99 26.83
N LYS A 421 -94.61 37.67 25.67
CA LYS A 421 -93.85 37.27 24.47
C LYS A 421 -93.01 38.44 23.91
N CYS A 422 -91.70 38.25 23.87
CA CYS A 422 -90.71 39.13 23.22
C CYS A 422 -90.19 38.44 21.95
N ILE A 423 -90.23 39.13 20.80
CA ILE A 423 -90.20 38.46 19.48
C ILE A 423 -88.88 38.71 18.70
N HIS A 424 -87.92 39.45 19.26
CA HIS A 424 -86.65 39.79 18.58
C HIS A 424 -85.41 39.79 19.48
N ASP A 425 -85.45 39.05 20.58
CA ASP A 425 -84.37 39.00 21.55
C ASP A 425 -83.77 37.57 21.59
N PRO A 426 -82.47 37.39 21.28
CA PRO A 426 -81.81 36.08 21.26
C PRO A 426 -81.78 35.37 22.62
N ASP A 427 -81.57 36.10 23.71
CA ASP A 427 -81.44 35.54 25.06
C ASP A 427 -82.76 35.58 25.87
N LYS A 428 -83.73 36.36 25.37
CA LYS A 428 -85.12 36.49 25.83
C LYS A 428 -85.27 37.23 27.16
N ASP A 429 -84.35 38.12 27.50
CA ASP A 429 -84.49 39.00 28.66
C ASP A 429 -85.29 40.30 28.38
N CYS A 430 -85.49 40.61 27.11
CA CYS A 430 -86.33 41.65 26.52
C CYS A 430 -85.83 43.08 26.73
N ILE A 431 -84.51 43.30 26.67
CA ILE A 431 -83.88 44.58 26.97
C ILE A 431 -83.41 45.33 25.70
N GLU A 432 -83.70 46.63 25.62
CA GLU A 432 -83.20 47.51 24.56
C GLU A 432 -81.82 48.07 24.94
N GLY A 433 -80.80 47.79 24.13
CA GLY A 433 -79.41 48.15 24.43
C GLY A 433 -78.69 47.12 25.31
N ASP A 434 -79.01 45.85 25.08
CA ASP A 434 -78.44 44.70 25.77
C ASP A 434 -76.90 44.64 25.63
N ASN A 435 -76.21 44.61 26.76
CA ASN A 435 -74.75 44.49 26.84
C ASN A 435 -74.25 43.04 26.87
N CYS A 436 -75.14 42.05 26.79
CA CYS A 436 -74.82 40.63 26.58
C CYS A 436 -75.78 39.95 25.59
N GLU A 437 -75.65 40.27 24.30
CA GLU A 437 -76.55 39.82 23.21
C GLU A 437 -76.92 38.31 23.19
N LEU A 438 -76.07 37.45 23.75
CA LEU A 438 -76.26 35.99 23.76
C LEU A 438 -76.44 35.40 25.17
N VAL A 439 -76.30 36.18 26.24
CA VAL A 439 -76.22 35.67 27.61
C VAL A 439 -77.20 36.42 28.51
N TYR A 440 -78.29 35.73 28.89
CA TYR A 440 -79.36 36.24 29.75
C TYR A 440 -78.83 37.00 30.98
N ASN A 441 -78.97 38.33 30.95
CA ASN A 441 -78.51 39.21 32.01
C ASN A 441 -79.47 40.40 32.24
N PRO A 442 -80.68 40.15 32.76
CA PRO A 442 -81.73 41.17 32.88
C PRO A 442 -81.39 42.36 33.80
N ASP A 443 -80.33 42.25 34.60
CA ASP A 443 -79.86 43.35 35.45
C ASP A 443 -78.83 44.26 34.76
N GLN A 444 -78.35 43.86 33.58
CA GLN A 444 -77.49 44.65 32.67
C GLN A 444 -76.32 45.30 33.42
N LYS A 445 -75.76 44.56 34.40
CA LYS A 445 -74.61 45.04 35.14
C LYS A 445 -73.40 45.07 34.23
N ASP A 446 -72.60 46.10 34.42
CA ASP A 446 -71.36 46.36 33.70
C ASP A 446 -70.49 47.17 34.68
N MET A 447 -69.60 46.46 35.37
CA MET A 447 -68.90 47.00 36.53
C MET A 447 -67.76 47.93 36.15
N ASP A 448 -67.05 47.64 35.06
CA ASP A 448 -65.91 48.42 34.57
C ASP A 448 -66.27 49.39 33.43
N ARG A 449 -67.49 49.28 32.88
CA ARG A 449 -68.13 50.20 31.93
C ARG A 449 -67.52 50.18 30.55
N ASP A 450 -67.14 49.00 30.10
CA ASP A 450 -66.52 48.79 28.81
C ASP A 450 -67.56 48.53 27.69
N GLY A 451 -68.82 48.28 28.07
CA GLY A 451 -69.95 48.03 27.18
C GLY A 451 -70.32 46.55 27.03
N VAL A 452 -69.59 45.66 27.69
CA VAL A 452 -69.88 44.23 27.83
C VAL A 452 -70.44 43.99 29.23
N GLY A 453 -71.50 43.19 29.34
CA GLY A 453 -72.13 42.95 30.63
C GLY A 453 -71.37 41.95 31.48
N ASP A 454 -71.40 42.14 32.80
CA ASP A 454 -70.82 41.30 33.87
C ASP A 454 -71.04 39.78 33.71
N ALA A 455 -72.07 39.38 32.95
CA ALA A 455 -72.48 37.99 32.73
C ALA A 455 -71.78 37.33 31.52
N CYS A 456 -71.32 38.14 30.57
CA CYS A 456 -70.62 37.73 29.36
C CYS A 456 -69.21 38.33 29.26
N ASP A 457 -68.79 39.07 30.29
CA ASP A 457 -67.50 39.73 30.38
C ASP A 457 -66.44 38.82 31.02
N ASN A 458 -65.41 38.46 30.24
CA ASN A 458 -64.27 37.65 30.67
C ASN A 458 -63.25 38.44 31.53
N CYS A 459 -63.41 39.76 31.64
CA CYS A 459 -62.66 40.62 32.56
C CYS A 459 -63.52 41.64 33.29
N LYS A 460 -64.58 41.18 33.95
CA LYS A 460 -65.52 41.90 34.84
C LYS A 460 -65.06 43.20 35.55
N PHE A 461 -63.80 43.33 35.92
CA PHE A 461 -63.27 44.47 36.69
C PHE A 461 -62.27 45.34 35.89
N TYR A 462 -61.95 44.96 34.66
CA TYR A 462 -60.91 45.52 33.82
C TYR A 462 -61.42 45.66 32.38
N SER A 463 -61.78 46.89 32.03
CA SER A 463 -62.42 47.21 30.76
C SER A 463 -61.68 46.64 29.54
N ASN A 464 -62.29 45.67 28.85
CA ASN A 464 -61.77 45.03 27.65
C ASN A 464 -62.90 44.76 26.63
N PRO A 465 -63.40 45.80 25.93
CA PRO A 465 -64.61 45.67 25.09
C PRO A 465 -64.52 44.64 23.95
N ASN A 466 -63.30 44.21 23.59
CA ASN A 466 -63.04 43.22 22.56
C ASN A 466 -63.06 41.77 23.06
N GLN A 467 -63.06 41.56 24.38
CA GLN A 467 -63.14 40.24 25.03
C GLN A 467 -62.09 39.25 24.49
N GLU A 468 -60.86 39.75 24.30
CA GLU A 468 -59.73 38.93 23.86
C GLU A 468 -59.35 37.93 24.97
N ASN A 469 -59.09 36.69 24.56
CA ASN A 469 -58.69 35.57 25.39
C ASN A 469 -57.82 34.66 24.50
N SER A 470 -56.53 34.56 24.78
CA SER A 470 -55.53 33.93 23.90
C SER A 470 -55.32 32.44 24.15
N ASP A 471 -55.74 31.92 25.31
CA ASP A 471 -55.61 30.53 25.71
C ASP A 471 -56.96 29.78 25.86
N ASP A 472 -58.06 30.47 25.57
CA ASP A 472 -59.46 30.04 25.68
C ASP A 472 -59.86 29.60 27.11
N ASP A 473 -59.29 30.19 28.17
CA ASP A 473 -59.70 29.93 29.55
C ASP A 473 -60.92 30.78 30.00
N GLU A 474 -61.24 30.86 31.29
CA GLU A 474 -62.37 31.67 31.78
C GLU A 474 -62.01 33.16 32.00
N THR A 475 -60.76 33.54 31.84
CA THR A 475 -60.15 34.85 32.12
C THR A 475 -59.80 35.54 30.79
N GLY A 476 -60.04 36.84 30.64
CA GLY A 476 -59.58 37.57 29.45
C GLY A 476 -58.15 38.10 29.61
N ASN A 477 -57.48 38.38 28.49
CA ASN A 477 -56.09 38.85 28.50
C ASN A 477 -55.86 40.09 29.37
N GLU A 478 -56.80 41.03 29.40
CA GLU A 478 -56.65 42.27 30.18
C GLU A 478 -56.57 42.02 31.71
N CYS A 479 -57.08 40.88 32.18
CA CYS A 479 -57.14 40.50 33.58
C CYS A 479 -56.44 39.17 33.90
N ASP A 480 -55.78 38.58 32.91
CA ASP A 480 -54.85 37.47 33.08
C ASP A 480 -53.45 38.00 33.42
N ALA A 481 -52.61 37.14 34.00
CA ALA A 481 -51.19 37.41 34.24
C ALA A 481 -50.27 36.56 33.34
N ASP A 482 -50.85 35.64 32.58
CA ASP A 482 -50.20 34.73 31.63
C ASP A 482 -51.20 34.45 30.49
N ASP A 483 -51.28 35.38 29.53
CA ASP A 483 -52.32 35.45 28.48
C ASP A 483 -52.40 34.20 27.58
N ASP A 484 -51.33 33.40 27.47
CA ASP A 484 -51.28 32.19 26.66
C ASP A 484 -51.10 30.89 27.46
N ASN A 485 -51.03 31.01 28.79
CA ASN A 485 -50.87 29.94 29.77
C ASN A 485 -49.74 28.93 29.47
N ASP A 486 -48.63 29.39 28.87
CA ASP A 486 -47.45 28.57 28.63
C ASP A 486 -46.56 28.36 29.86
N GLY A 487 -46.85 29.09 30.94
CA GLY A 487 -46.13 29.09 32.20
C GLY A 487 -45.11 30.22 32.38
N VAL A 488 -45.03 31.16 31.44
CA VAL A 488 -44.22 32.38 31.50
C VAL A 488 -45.12 33.62 31.56
N VAL A 489 -45.21 34.22 32.74
CA VAL A 489 -46.01 35.46 32.95
C VAL A 489 -45.63 36.59 31.97
N ASP A 490 -46.62 37.37 31.51
CA ASP A 490 -46.51 38.32 30.37
C ASP A 490 -45.34 39.32 30.48
N GLN A 491 -45.03 39.74 31.71
CA GLN A 491 -43.92 40.67 31.98
C GLN A 491 -42.53 40.11 31.62
N ASN A 492 -42.42 38.79 31.51
CA ASN A 492 -41.20 38.07 31.13
C ASN A 492 -41.36 37.27 29.83
N ASP A 493 -42.52 37.38 29.19
CA ASP A 493 -42.84 36.66 27.97
C ASP A 493 -42.49 37.49 26.73
N ASN A 494 -41.70 36.93 25.82
CA ASN A 494 -41.40 37.54 24.54
C ASN A 494 -42.45 37.27 23.44
N CYS A 495 -43.48 36.46 23.74
CA CYS A 495 -44.67 36.19 22.95
C CYS A 495 -45.93 36.04 23.82
N GLN A 496 -46.29 37.11 24.54
CA GLN A 496 -47.41 37.17 25.51
C GLN A 496 -48.70 36.42 25.12
N THR A 497 -49.10 36.38 23.85
CA THR A 497 -50.36 35.76 23.40
C THR A 497 -50.17 34.48 22.58
N VAL A 498 -48.95 33.96 22.48
CA VAL A 498 -48.62 32.80 21.64
C VAL A 498 -47.63 31.88 22.35
N SER A 499 -48.18 30.80 22.90
CA SER A 499 -47.46 29.85 23.75
C SER A 499 -46.08 29.45 23.21
N ASN A 500 -45.03 29.78 23.95
CA ASN A 500 -43.64 29.54 23.60
C ASN A 500 -42.72 29.37 24.82
N MET A 501 -43.00 28.39 25.68
CA MET A 501 -42.29 28.08 26.94
C MET A 501 -40.74 28.13 26.90
N ASN A 502 -40.12 27.96 25.73
CA ASN A 502 -38.67 28.02 25.53
C ASN A 502 -38.10 29.45 25.35
N GLN A 503 -38.94 30.46 25.17
CA GLN A 503 -38.63 31.89 25.07
C GLN A 503 -37.50 32.16 24.05
N VAL A 504 -37.46 31.42 22.94
CA VAL A 504 -36.45 31.57 21.89
C VAL A 504 -36.67 32.89 21.14
N ASN A 505 -35.59 33.66 20.97
CA ASN A 505 -35.56 34.89 20.19
C ASN A 505 -34.22 34.98 19.45
N SER A 506 -34.25 34.65 18.17
CA SER A 506 -33.09 34.37 17.32
C SER A 506 -32.37 35.63 16.85
N ASP A 507 -33.07 36.74 16.63
CA ASP A 507 -32.52 38.00 16.15
C ASP A 507 -32.45 39.12 17.20
N ARG A 508 -33.02 38.87 18.38
CA ARG A 508 -33.02 39.72 19.58
C ARG A 508 -33.77 41.02 19.41
N ASP A 509 -34.84 40.97 18.65
CA ASP A 509 -35.83 42.02 18.59
C ASP A 509 -36.80 41.91 19.80
N ASN A 510 -37.90 42.68 19.83
CA ASN A 510 -38.83 42.67 20.97
C ASN A 510 -39.78 41.45 21.02
N PHE A 511 -39.79 40.58 20.01
CA PHE A 511 -40.71 39.47 19.82
C PHE A 511 -39.93 38.14 19.77
N GLY A 512 -40.49 37.07 20.34
CA GLY A 512 -39.92 35.73 20.24
C GLY A 512 -40.21 35.06 18.90
N ASP A 513 -39.42 34.03 18.55
CA ASP A 513 -39.53 33.32 17.26
C ASP A 513 -40.95 32.75 16.98
N ALA A 514 -41.76 32.55 18.02
CA ALA A 514 -43.12 32.00 17.90
C ALA A 514 -44.16 33.03 17.43
N CYS A 515 -43.96 34.30 17.75
CA CYS A 515 -44.87 35.42 17.46
C CYS A 515 -44.24 36.47 16.53
N ASP A 516 -42.98 36.26 16.13
CA ASP A 516 -42.26 37.14 15.22
C ASP A 516 -42.54 36.75 13.75
N ASN A 517 -43.10 37.68 12.97
CA ASN A 517 -43.30 37.50 11.53
C ASN A 517 -42.01 37.65 10.71
N CYS A 518 -40.87 37.95 11.34
CA CYS A 518 -39.53 37.87 10.77
C CYS A 518 -38.49 37.30 11.75
N PRO A 519 -38.54 36.00 12.13
CA PRO A 519 -37.74 35.38 13.22
C PRO A 519 -36.20 35.48 13.14
N ARG A 520 -35.66 36.10 12.09
CA ARG A 520 -34.22 36.24 11.84
C ARG A 520 -33.83 37.67 11.46
N THR A 521 -34.78 38.60 11.42
CA THR A 521 -34.57 39.96 10.93
C THR A 521 -35.31 40.97 11.81
N VAL A 522 -34.54 41.63 12.68
CA VAL A 522 -35.03 42.61 13.67
C VAL A 522 -36.11 43.53 13.10
N ASN A 523 -37.32 43.43 13.63
CA ASN A 523 -38.49 44.18 13.18
C ASN A 523 -39.48 44.44 14.32
N ASN A 524 -39.06 45.21 15.32
CA ASN A 524 -39.88 45.62 16.48
C ASN A 524 -41.26 46.27 16.18
N ASN A 525 -41.62 46.54 14.91
CA ASN A 525 -42.93 47.04 14.52
C ASN A 525 -43.87 45.99 13.93
N GLN A 526 -43.40 44.74 13.74
CA GLN A 526 -44.16 43.58 13.23
C GLN A 526 -45.03 43.91 12.01
N ALA A 527 -44.58 44.85 11.17
CA ALA A 527 -45.43 45.39 10.13
C ALA A 527 -45.56 44.38 8.98
N ASP A 528 -46.79 43.99 8.66
CA ASP A 528 -47.14 43.10 7.54
C ASP A 528 -48.24 43.79 6.71
N VAL A 529 -47.88 44.29 5.52
CA VAL A 529 -48.79 45.11 4.70
C VAL A 529 -49.80 44.27 3.94
N ASP A 530 -49.41 43.09 3.47
CA ASP A 530 -50.29 42.25 2.65
C ASP A 530 -51.01 41.15 3.44
N LYS A 531 -50.64 40.92 4.71
CA LYS A 531 -51.25 39.98 5.66
C LYS A 531 -51.11 38.53 5.22
N ASP A 532 -49.90 38.16 4.83
CA ASP A 532 -49.54 36.80 4.46
C ASP A 532 -48.83 36.03 5.58
N GLY A 533 -48.50 36.71 6.69
CA GLY A 533 -47.81 36.14 7.84
C GLY A 533 -46.30 36.36 7.83
N VAL A 534 -45.75 37.03 6.82
CA VAL A 534 -44.33 37.39 6.71
C VAL A 534 -44.18 38.91 6.82
N GLY A 535 -43.32 39.36 7.72
CA GLY A 535 -43.15 40.79 7.98
C GLY A 535 -42.46 41.52 6.83
N ASN A 536 -42.82 42.80 6.64
CA ASN A 536 -42.25 43.71 5.64
C ASN A 536 -40.71 43.73 5.60
N ALA A 537 -40.04 43.42 6.73
CA ALA A 537 -38.59 43.44 6.87
C ALA A 537 -37.91 42.24 6.20
N CYS A 538 -38.60 41.09 6.13
CA CYS A 538 -38.10 39.84 5.57
C CYS A 538 -38.93 39.33 4.38
N ASP A 539 -40.03 40.02 4.06
CA ASP A 539 -40.90 39.70 2.95
C ASP A 539 -40.31 40.16 1.61
N ASN A 540 -40.05 39.21 0.73
CA ASN A 540 -39.55 39.45 -0.61
C ASN A 540 -40.62 40.03 -1.55
N CYS A 541 -41.89 40.06 -1.14
CA CYS A 541 -43.00 40.60 -1.90
C CYS A 541 -44.07 41.39 -1.15
N ARG A 542 -43.65 42.20 -0.17
CA ARG A 542 -44.33 43.26 0.64
C ARG A 542 -45.80 43.66 0.38
N PHE A 543 -46.23 43.74 -0.87
CA PHE A 543 -47.58 44.18 -1.27
C PHE A 543 -48.44 43.06 -1.87
N TYR A 544 -47.94 41.82 -1.92
CA TYR A 544 -48.56 40.69 -2.59
C TYR A 544 -48.29 39.38 -1.83
N LYS A 545 -49.34 38.85 -1.18
CA LYS A 545 -49.26 37.64 -0.37
C LYS A 545 -48.45 36.52 -1.00
N ASN A 546 -47.39 36.08 -0.33
CA ASN A 546 -46.56 34.94 -0.69
C ASN A 546 -45.93 34.28 0.56
N PRO A 547 -46.75 33.65 1.43
CA PRO A 547 -46.30 33.17 2.75
C PRO A 547 -45.06 32.27 2.74
N GLU A 548 -44.86 31.51 1.64
CA GLU A 548 -43.74 30.57 1.48
C GLU A 548 -42.41 31.24 1.10
N GLN A 549 -42.41 32.53 0.73
CA GLN A 549 -41.22 33.31 0.36
C GLN A 549 -40.35 32.65 -0.74
N ASN A 550 -40.98 31.80 -1.57
CA ASN A 550 -40.29 31.02 -2.59
C ASN A 550 -39.83 31.95 -3.72
N PRO A 551 -38.53 32.02 -4.06
CA PRO A 551 -38.03 32.85 -5.17
C PRO A 551 -38.47 32.40 -6.57
N SER A 552 -39.13 31.24 -6.66
CA SER A 552 -39.55 30.60 -7.92
C SER A 552 -41.08 30.59 -8.09
N ASP A 553 -41.82 31.15 -7.13
CA ASP A 553 -43.28 31.28 -7.23
C ASP A 553 -43.63 32.29 -8.36
N PRO A 554 -44.70 32.05 -9.16
CA PRO A 554 -45.18 33.02 -10.14
C PRO A 554 -45.37 34.45 -9.60
N VAL A 555 -45.61 34.64 -8.30
CA VAL A 555 -45.72 35.95 -7.65
C VAL A 555 -44.35 36.66 -7.53
N THR A 556 -43.25 35.91 -7.36
CA THR A 556 -41.86 36.36 -7.08
C THR A 556 -40.92 36.05 -8.24
N HIS A 557 -41.08 36.71 -9.40
CA HIS A 557 -40.16 36.53 -10.53
C HIS A 557 -38.83 37.28 -10.29
N GLY A 558 -37.80 36.60 -9.76
CA GLY A 558 -36.42 37.10 -9.76
C GLY A 558 -36.26 38.52 -9.19
N ALA A 559 -36.83 38.75 -7.99
CA ALA A 559 -36.91 40.04 -7.29
C ALA A 559 -37.93 41.07 -7.83
N ARG A 560 -38.94 40.64 -8.60
CA ARG A 560 -40.09 41.50 -8.99
C ARG A 560 -41.43 40.83 -8.65
N CYS A 561 -42.23 41.54 -7.87
CA CYS A 561 -43.55 41.09 -7.43
C CYS A 561 -44.64 41.39 -8.46
N THR A 562 -45.44 40.40 -8.83
CA THR A 562 -46.49 40.55 -9.87
C THR A 562 -47.82 39.93 -9.48
N THR A 563 -48.92 40.50 -9.99
CA THR A 563 -50.30 40.11 -9.68
C THR A 563 -50.85 38.93 -10.50
N ARG A 564 -50.03 38.16 -11.24
CA ARG A 564 -50.54 37.18 -12.23
C ARG A 564 -50.15 35.74 -11.91
N PRO A 565 -51.13 34.83 -11.67
CA PRO A 565 -50.87 33.41 -11.67
C PRO A 565 -50.59 32.94 -13.11
N GLN A 566 -49.42 32.37 -13.35
CA GLN A 566 -49.16 31.55 -14.56
C GLN A 566 -49.66 30.13 -14.30
N ARG A 567 -50.20 29.48 -15.34
CA ARG A 567 -50.86 28.17 -15.24
C ARG A 567 -49.89 27.07 -14.78
N PRO A 568 -50.38 26.02 -14.09
CA PRO A 568 -49.55 24.92 -13.61
C PRO A 568 -48.95 24.15 -14.79
N ILE A 569 -47.65 23.87 -14.73
CA ILE A 569 -46.96 22.99 -15.68
C ILE A 569 -47.31 21.55 -15.30
N GLY A 570 -48.01 20.86 -16.18
CA GLY A 570 -48.39 19.46 -15.99
C GLY A 570 -49.37 18.95 -17.04
N MET A 571 -48.93 18.89 -18.30
CA MET A 571 -49.37 17.85 -19.25
C MET A 571 -48.26 17.60 -20.29
N GLU A 572 -47.77 16.37 -20.24
CA GLU A 572 -47.13 15.55 -21.28
C GLU A 572 -45.77 15.97 -21.86
N GLU A 573 -44.83 15.04 -21.67
CA GLU A 573 -43.51 14.91 -22.27
C GLU A 573 -43.50 15.30 -23.75
N TYR A 574 -42.73 16.32 -24.11
CA TYR A 574 -42.12 16.43 -25.44
C TYR A 574 -40.81 17.20 -25.32
N GLU A 575 -39.73 16.41 -25.39
CA GLU A 575 -38.34 16.67 -25.81
C GLU A 575 -37.77 18.09 -25.76
N ASP A 576 -36.64 18.18 -25.04
CA ASP A 576 -35.70 19.30 -24.98
C ASP A 576 -35.41 19.97 -26.32
N GLU A 577 -35.85 21.22 -26.49
CA GLU A 577 -35.27 22.17 -27.45
C GLU A 577 -34.36 23.16 -26.72
N ASP A 578 -33.18 22.72 -26.28
CA ASP A 578 -32.05 23.67 -26.09
C ASP A 578 -30.64 23.06 -26.21
N ASP A 579 -30.49 21.92 -26.90
CA ASP A 579 -29.17 21.34 -27.22
C ASP A 579 -28.80 21.34 -28.71
N ASN A 580 -29.68 21.84 -29.59
CA ASN A 580 -29.45 21.80 -31.05
C ASN A 580 -28.59 22.94 -31.62
N MET A 581 -28.05 23.83 -30.78
CA MET A 581 -27.12 24.89 -31.19
C MET A 581 -25.64 24.59 -30.87
N LYS A 582 -25.34 23.45 -30.21
CA LYS A 582 -23.97 23.05 -29.88
C LYS A 582 -23.46 21.85 -30.67
N SER A 583 -24.32 20.97 -31.19
CA SER A 583 -23.88 19.83 -32.01
C SER A 583 -23.64 20.20 -33.49
N LEU A 584 -24.35 21.20 -34.03
CA LEU A 584 -24.16 21.67 -35.42
C LEU A 584 -22.83 22.41 -35.64
N ALA A 585 -22.26 23.01 -34.59
CA ALA A 585 -20.98 23.70 -34.65
C ALA A 585 -19.77 22.74 -34.64
N ALA A 586 -19.92 21.56 -34.04
CA ALA A 586 -18.87 20.53 -34.01
C ALA A 586 -18.80 19.74 -35.33
N ASP A 587 -19.94 19.42 -35.94
CA ASP A 587 -20.01 18.63 -37.18
C ASP A 587 -19.56 19.42 -38.43
N ILE A 588 -19.66 20.77 -38.39
CA ILE A 588 -19.17 21.66 -39.45
C ILE A 588 -17.65 21.88 -39.37
N LEU A 589 -17.05 21.83 -38.16
CA LEU A 589 -15.60 22.01 -38.00
C LEU A 589 -14.81 20.78 -38.47
N GLU A 590 -15.36 19.58 -38.28
CA GLU A 590 -14.72 18.33 -38.70
C GLU A 590 -14.79 18.16 -40.24
N LYS A 591 -15.88 18.59 -40.89
CA LYS A 591 -16.03 18.56 -42.36
C LYS A 591 -15.26 19.67 -43.09
N LEU A 592 -14.97 20.81 -42.45
CA LEU A 592 -14.13 21.87 -43.04
C LEU A 592 -12.62 21.55 -42.98
N MET A 593 -12.16 20.73 -42.02
CA MET A 593 -10.76 20.29 -41.97
C MET A 593 -10.40 19.23 -43.01
N GLN A 594 -11.40 18.55 -43.59
CA GLN A 594 -11.19 17.54 -44.63
C GLN A 594 -11.21 18.10 -46.06
N PHE A 595 -11.67 19.35 -46.25
CA PHE A 595 -11.67 20.05 -47.55
C PHE A 595 -10.41 20.93 -47.79
N VAL A 596 -9.50 21.01 -46.80
CA VAL A 596 -8.23 21.77 -46.91
C VAL A 596 -7.02 20.83 -47.14
N LEU A 597 -7.24 19.51 -47.19
CA LEU A 597 -6.22 18.49 -47.45
C LEU A 597 -6.43 17.70 -48.75
N GLU A 598 -7.42 18.07 -49.56
CA GLU A 598 -7.47 17.85 -51.01
C GLU A 598 -7.19 19.18 -51.73
#